data_AF-A0A7M3ZPC1-F1
#
_entry.id   AF-A0A7M3ZPC1-F1
#
_cell.length_a   1.000
_cell.length_b   1.000
_cell.length_c   1.000
_cell.angle_alpha   90.00
_cell.angle_beta   90.00
_cell.angle_gamma   90.00
#
_symmetry.space_group_name_H-M   'P 1'
#
loop_
_entity.id
_entity.type
_entity.pdbx_description
1 polymer ?
#
loop_
_entity_poly.entity_id
_entity_poly.type
_entity_poly.pdbx_seq_one_letter_code
_entity_poly.pdbx_strand_id
1 'polypeptide(L)'
;FANGAVVLGLAHWAQFMSTPWAQESGNASGDLTFWPVWVVLGIPAVVCVALHRVGREDAEQLRLTGHSAGVLPAEISLKQWEDEAERWADHPVEFLSNKALLAHPMVLGMVFGQLCDGFATMVGIDMFGYGEKHPVSNAVIQYGGTINDALGLDWGEGAWLFALVKAALVGLIVWLFVQMRIEHRQQHFRLLIVLAVLIVGLAPGLRDIGRLMLGV
;
A
#
# COMPACT_ATOMS: atom_id res chain seq x y z
N PHE A 1 -34.92 -13.54 11.27
CA PHE A 1 -34.16 -12.29 11.09
C PHE A 1 -32.95 -12.45 10.16
N ALA A 2 -32.04 -13.40 10.38
CA ALA A 2 -30.84 -13.57 9.53
C ALA A 2 -31.15 -13.87 8.05
N ASN A 3 -32.09 -14.78 7.74
CA ASN A 3 -32.42 -15.11 6.34
C ASN A 3 -33.03 -13.94 5.56
N GLY A 4 -33.81 -13.08 6.22
CA GLY A 4 -34.39 -11.90 5.58
C GLY A 4 -33.33 -10.86 5.21
N ALA A 5 -32.33 -10.65 6.08
CA ALA A 5 -31.20 -9.76 5.79
C ALA A 5 -30.33 -10.28 4.65
N VAL A 6 -30.10 -11.60 4.57
CA VAL A 6 -29.34 -12.22 3.47
C VAL A 6 -30.08 -12.10 2.13
N VAL A 7 -31.39 -12.39 2.12
CA VAL A 7 -32.21 -12.27 0.90
C VAL A 7 -32.31 -10.83 0.42
N LEU A 8 -32.50 -9.87 1.33
CA LEU A 8 -32.52 -8.45 0.99
C LEU A 8 -31.15 -7.96 0.50
N GLY A 9 -30.05 -8.42 1.12
CA GLY A 9 -28.70 -8.11 0.66
C GLY A 9 -28.43 -8.61 -0.76
N LEU A 10 -28.76 -9.87 -1.04
CA LEU A 10 -28.60 -10.46 -2.37
C LEU A 10 -29.50 -9.80 -3.42
N ALA A 11 -30.76 -9.48 -3.07
CA ALA A 11 -31.67 -8.76 -3.94
C ALA A 11 -31.16 -7.34 -4.26
N HIS A 12 -30.53 -6.66 -3.29
CA HIS A 12 -29.95 -5.35 -3.50
C HIS A 12 -28.72 -5.39 -4.43
N TRP A 13 -27.89 -6.44 -4.33
CA TRP A 13 -26.80 -6.68 -5.28
C TRP A 13 -27.31 -7.04 -6.68
N ALA A 14 -28.36 -7.85 -6.78
CA ALA A 14 -29.00 -8.15 -8.06
C ALA A 14 -29.60 -6.89 -8.72
N GLN A 15 -30.25 -6.03 -7.93
CA GLN A 15 -30.77 -4.75 -8.41
C GLN A 15 -29.64 -3.83 -8.88
N PHE A 16 -28.57 -3.70 -8.09
CA PHE A 16 -27.36 -2.92 -8.43
C PHE A 16 -26.74 -3.36 -9.76
N MET A 17 -26.69 -4.67 -10.03
CA MET A 17 -26.21 -5.22 -11.30
C MET A 17 -27.16 -4.95 -12.48
N SER A 18 -28.46 -4.80 -12.22
CA SER A 18 -29.50 -4.66 -13.24
C SER A 18 -29.78 -3.21 -13.66
N THR A 19 -29.44 -2.23 -12.82
CA THR A 19 -29.67 -0.81 -13.12
C THR A 19 -28.61 -0.28 -14.08
N PRO A 20 -28.99 0.34 -15.22
CA PRO A 20 -28.03 1.03 -16.07
C PRO A 20 -27.47 2.24 -15.30
N TRP A 21 -26.16 2.24 -15.09
CA TRP A 21 -25.46 3.32 -14.39
C TRP A 21 -25.28 4.50 -15.35
N ALA A 22 -25.61 5.70 -14.92
CA ALA A 22 -25.29 6.91 -15.67
C ALA A 22 -23.76 7.08 -15.67
N GLN A 23 -23.13 6.86 -16.83
CA GLN A 23 -21.70 7.07 -17.05
C GLN A 23 -21.39 8.57 -17.10
N GLU A 24 -20.61 9.08 -16.14
CA GLU A 24 -20.08 10.46 -16.20
C GLU A 24 -18.92 10.59 -17.20
N SER A 25 -18.32 9.47 -17.63
CA SER A 25 -17.32 9.40 -18.69
C SER A 25 -18.01 9.40 -20.05
N GLY A 26 -17.74 10.42 -20.87
CA GLY A 26 -18.24 10.51 -22.25
C GLY A 26 -17.71 9.44 -23.22
N ASN A 27 -16.99 8.42 -22.74
CA ASN A 27 -16.51 7.29 -23.55
C ASN A 27 -17.61 6.23 -23.70
N ALA A 28 -18.27 6.25 -24.86
CA ALA A 28 -19.33 5.35 -25.28
C ALA A 28 -18.85 3.95 -25.73
N SER A 29 -17.89 3.33 -25.03
CA SER A 29 -17.53 1.93 -25.28
C SER A 29 -17.74 1.11 -24.01
N GLY A 30 -18.74 0.22 -24.03
CA GLY A 30 -18.93 -0.82 -23.00
C GLY A 30 -17.84 -1.89 -22.99
N ASP A 31 -16.62 -1.54 -23.38
CA ASP A 31 -15.45 -2.41 -23.38
C ASP A 31 -14.77 -2.29 -22.02
N LEU A 32 -14.80 -3.39 -21.26
CA LEU A 32 -14.08 -3.49 -20.00
C LEU A 32 -12.58 -3.34 -20.27
N THR A 33 -11.99 -2.20 -19.91
CA THR A 33 -10.56 -1.96 -20.06
C THR A 33 -9.78 -2.65 -18.95
N PHE A 34 -9.24 -3.85 -19.23
CA PHE A 34 -8.47 -4.64 -18.26
C PHE A 34 -7.01 -4.21 -18.12
N TRP A 35 -6.47 -3.44 -19.08
CA TRP A 35 -5.06 -3.06 -19.05
C TRP A 35 -4.61 -2.25 -17.82
N PRO A 36 -5.43 -1.36 -17.20
CA PRO A 36 -5.05 -0.62 -16.00
C PRO A 36 -4.75 -1.54 -14.82
N VAL A 37 -5.43 -2.69 -14.72
CA VAL A 37 -5.22 -3.66 -13.66
C VAL A 37 -3.77 -4.18 -13.67
N TRP A 38 -3.18 -4.38 -14.84
CA TRP A 38 -1.79 -4.82 -14.95
C TRP A 38 -0.81 -3.75 -14.47
N VAL A 39 -1.11 -2.47 -14.66
CA VAL A 39 -0.26 -1.38 -14.17
C VAL A 39 -0.42 -1.23 -12.65
N VAL A 40 -1.67 -1.11 -12.20
CA VAL A 40 -2.02 -0.81 -10.82
C VAL A 40 -1.72 -1.97 -9.87
N LEU A 41 -1.86 -3.22 -10.30
CA LEU A 41 -1.50 -4.39 -9.49
C LEU A 41 -0.10 -4.91 -9.80
N GLY A 42 0.32 -4.85 -11.07
CA GLY A 42 1.59 -5.44 -11.51
C GLY A 42 2.80 -4.67 -11.01
N ILE A 43 2.80 -3.33 -11.09
CA ILE A 43 3.95 -2.54 -10.60
C ILE A 43 4.13 -2.73 -9.08
N PRO A 44 3.10 -2.58 -8.23
CA PRO A 44 3.24 -2.87 -6.80
C PRO A 44 3.65 -4.30 -6.50
N ALA A 45 3.16 -5.28 -7.26
CA ALA A 45 3.58 -6.69 -7.09
C ALA A 45 5.06 -6.88 -7.40
N VAL A 46 5.59 -6.26 -8.46
CA VAL A 46 7.02 -6.29 -8.78
C VAL A 46 7.86 -5.67 -7.67
N VAL A 47 7.43 -4.53 -7.12
CA VAL A 47 8.09 -3.90 -5.97
C VAL A 47 8.09 -4.82 -4.76
N CYS A 48 6.96 -5.47 -4.46
CA CYS A 48 6.87 -6.43 -3.35
C CYS A 48 7.77 -7.64 -3.57
N VAL A 49 7.88 -8.16 -4.80
CA VAL A 49 8.81 -9.24 -5.13
C VAL A 49 10.25 -8.80 -4.96
N ALA A 50 10.60 -7.57 -5.36
CA ALA A 50 11.94 -7.02 -5.16
C ALA A 50 12.29 -6.91 -3.67
N LEU A 51 11.40 -6.34 -2.85
CA LEU A 51 11.57 -6.26 -1.40
C LEU A 51 11.67 -7.63 -0.75
N HIS A 52 10.82 -8.57 -1.17
CA HIS A 52 10.86 -9.94 -0.68
C HIS A 52 12.20 -10.62 -1.00
N ARG A 53 12.71 -10.45 -2.23
CA ARG A 53 14.03 -10.99 -2.63
C ARG A 53 15.17 -10.41 -1.78
N VAL A 54 15.14 -9.11 -1.50
CA VAL A 54 16.16 -8.45 -0.67
C VAL A 54 16.16 -8.97 0.76
N GLY A 55 14.99 -9.26 1.34
CA GLY A 55 14.87 -9.68 2.73
C GLY A 55 14.85 -11.19 2.98
N ARG A 56 14.74 -12.02 1.93
CA ARG A 56 14.46 -13.46 2.08
C ARG A 56 15.57 -14.21 2.80
N GLU A 57 16.82 -13.96 2.43
CA GLU A 57 17.99 -14.66 2.97
C GLU A 57 18.17 -14.35 4.46
N ASP A 58 18.07 -13.08 4.83
CA ASP A 58 18.22 -12.62 6.22
C ASP A 58 17.04 -13.10 7.09
N ALA A 59 15.83 -13.15 6.53
CA ALA A 59 14.66 -13.71 7.23
C ALA A 59 14.83 -15.22 7.49
N GLU A 60 15.45 -15.95 6.56
CA GLU A 60 15.73 -17.38 6.72
C GLU A 60 16.83 -17.61 7.77
N GLN A 61 17.90 -16.81 7.75
CA GLN A 61 18.96 -16.86 8.77
C GLN A 61 18.42 -16.56 10.18
N LEU A 62 17.58 -15.53 10.33
CA LEU A 62 16.91 -15.23 11.59
C LEU A 62 16.07 -16.41 12.08
N ARG A 63 15.30 -17.04 11.19
CA ARG A 63 14.46 -18.19 11.52
C ARG A 63 15.29 -19.40 11.97
N LEU A 64 16.47 -19.63 11.38
CA LEU A 64 17.39 -20.69 11.80
C LEU A 64 17.99 -20.44 13.19
N THR A 65 18.19 -19.17 13.56
CA THR A 65 18.66 -18.80 14.91
C THR A 65 17.56 -18.80 15.98
N GLY A 66 16.31 -19.12 15.62
CA GLY A 66 15.16 -19.10 16.54
C GLY A 66 14.62 -17.70 16.86
N HIS A 67 15.06 -16.67 16.13
CA HIS A 67 14.66 -15.28 16.36
C HIS A 67 13.64 -14.79 15.33
N SER A 68 12.84 -13.79 15.72
CA SER A 68 11.85 -13.15 14.85
C SER A 68 12.31 -11.76 14.43
N ALA A 69 12.09 -11.40 13.16
CA ALA A 69 12.52 -10.10 12.63
C ALA A 69 11.88 -8.92 13.40
N GLY A 70 12.71 -8.00 13.88
CA GLY A 70 12.29 -6.80 14.60
C GLY A 70 11.62 -7.06 15.96
N VAL A 71 11.82 -8.24 16.56
CA VAL A 71 11.34 -8.59 17.89
C VAL A 71 12.51 -8.96 18.77
N LEU A 72 12.60 -8.32 19.94
CA LEU A 72 13.61 -8.65 20.94
C LEU A 72 13.33 -10.02 21.60
N PRO A 73 14.37 -10.78 22.00
CA PRO A 73 14.22 -12.00 22.79
C PRO A 73 13.34 -11.78 24.02
N ALA A 74 12.56 -12.80 24.41
CA ALA A 74 11.55 -12.67 25.47
C ALA A 74 12.15 -12.31 26.84
N GLU A 75 13.43 -12.60 27.08
CA GLU A 75 14.10 -12.28 28.33
C GLU A 75 14.66 -10.85 28.41
N ILE A 76 14.69 -10.09 27.29
CA ILE A 76 15.37 -8.79 27.22
C ILE A 76 14.36 -7.66 26.96
N SER A 77 14.40 -6.64 27.83
CA SER A 77 13.60 -5.42 27.66
C SER A 77 14.24 -4.45 26.66
N LEU A 78 13.43 -3.57 26.05
CA LEU A 78 13.94 -2.57 25.10
C LEU A 78 14.97 -1.63 25.76
N LYS A 79 14.74 -1.24 27.02
CA LYS A 79 15.68 -0.39 27.77
C LYS A 79 17.04 -1.04 27.93
N GLN A 80 17.07 -2.32 28.28
CA GLN A 80 18.32 -3.05 28.43
C GLN A 80 19.06 -3.21 27.09
N TRP A 81 18.31 -3.34 25.99
CA TRP A 81 18.88 -3.41 24.64
C TRP A 81 19.54 -2.09 24.24
N GLU A 82 18.90 -0.96 24.56
CA GLU A 82 19.42 0.39 24.26
C GLU A 82 20.60 0.77 25.17
N ASP A 83 20.52 0.45 26.46
CA ASP A 83 21.55 0.77 27.46
C ASP A 83 22.86 -0.02 27.21
N GLU A 84 22.76 -1.24 26.67
CA GLU A 84 23.90 -2.11 26.36
C GLU A 84 24.14 -2.22 24.84
N ALA A 85 23.90 -1.15 24.07
CA ALA A 85 23.97 -1.17 22.60
C ALA A 85 25.29 -1.73 22.03
N GLU A 86 26.44 -1.43 22.64
CA GLU A 86 27.74 -1.96 22.20
C GLU A 86 27.85 -3.49 22.33
N ARG A 87 27.17 -4.08 23.33
CA ARG A 87 27.15 -5.52 23.57
C ARG A 87 26.29 -6.27 22.54
N TRP A 88 25.23 -5.61 22.07
CA TRP A 88 24.23 -6.20 21.18
C TRP A 88 24.42 -5.84 19.71
N ALA A 89 25.42 -5.01 19.39
CA ALA A 89 25.74 -4.59 18.03
C ALA A 89 25.99 -5.77 17.06
N ASP A 90 26.66 -6.82 17.53
CA ASP A 90 26.94 -8.03 16.75
C ASP A 90 25.81 -9.07 16.80
N HIS A 91 24.72 -8.78 17.51
CA HIS A 91 23.62 -9.74 17.65
C HIS A 91 22.90 -9.93 16.31
N PRO A 92 22.59 -11.18 15.90
CA PRO A 92 21.92 -11.45 14.61
C PRO A 92 20.59 -10.72 14.46
N VAL A 93 19.88 -10.44 15.56
CA VAL A 93 18.67 -9.63 15.56
C VAL A 93 18.93 -8.19 15.12
N GLU A 94 20.08 -7.60 15.46
CA GLU A 94 20.36 -6.21 15.10
C GLU A 94 20.71 -6.07 13.62
N PHE A 95 21.58 -6.96 13.13
CA PHE A 95 22.05 -6.91 11.74
C PHE A 95 21.02 -7.43 10.72
N LEU A 96 20.38 -8.56 11.01
CA LEU A 96 19.50 -9.25 10.05
C LEU A 96 18.07 -8.72 10.06
N SER A 97 17.60 -8.13 11.18
CA SER A 97 16.19 -7.70 11.27
C SER A 97 15.83 -6.65 10.23
N ASN A 98 16.78 -5.77 9.86
CA ASN A 98 16.47 -4.65 8.96
C ASN A 98 16.01 -5.13 7.58
N LYS A 99 16.76 -6.06 6.99
CA LYS A 99 16.40 -6.65 5.69
C LYS A 99 15.31 -7.70 5.83
N ALA A 100 15.33 -8.51 6.90
CA ALA A 100 14.30 -9.52 7.12
C ALA A 100 12.89 -8.92 7.28
N LEU A 101 12.77 -7.73 7.88
CA LEU A 101 11.49 -7.02 7.99
C LEU A 101 10.91 -6.65 6.62
N LEU A 102 11.75 -6.38 5.61
CA LEU A 102 11.29 -6.07 4.24
C LEU A 102 10.59 -7.26 3.57
N ALA A 103 10.98 -8.49 3.92
CA ALA A 103 10.34 -9.71 3.42
C ALA A 103 9.09 -10.10 4.23
N HIS A 104 8.77 -9.39 5.32
CA HIS A 104 7.64 -9.74 6.17
C HIS A 104 6.31 -9.46 5.45
N PRO A 105 5.34 -10.41 5.44
CA PRO A 105 4.10 -10.27 4.68
C PRO A 105 3.29 -9.02 5.05
N MET A 106 3.37 -8.59 6.30
CA MET A 106 2.74 -7.36 6.78
C MET A 106 3.29 -6.10 6.07
N VAL A 107 4.62 -5.99 5.96
CA VAL A 107 5.28 -4.86 5.31
C VAL A 107 4.99 -4.88 3.82
N LEU A 108 5.08 -6.05 3.19
CA LEU A 108 4.74 -6.23 1.78
C LEU A 108 3.29 -5.84 1.49
N GLY A 109 2.35 -6.26 2.34
CA GLY A 109 0.95 -5.88 2.20
C GLY A 109 0.75 -4.37 2.26
N MET A 110 1.35 -3.71 3.24
CA MET A 110 1.28 -2.25 3.38
C MET A 110 1.82 -1.51 2.16
N VAL A 111 3.02 -1.90 1.69
CA VAL A 111 3.65 -1.37 0.48
C VAL A 111 2.73 -1.56 -0.72
N PHE A 112 2.21 -2.77 -0.88
CA PHE A 112 1.28 -3.08 -1.94
C PHE A 112 0.04 -2.19 -1.92
N GLY A 113 -0.62 -2.06 -0.76
CA GLY A 113 -1.84 -1.27 -0.62
C GLY A 113 -1.64 0.21 -0.94
N GLN A 114 -0.57 0.82 -0.44
CA GLN A 114 -0.30 2.25 -0.67
C GLN A 114 0.13 2.53 -2.11
N LEU A 115 0.93 1.65 -2.73
CA LEU A 115 1.32 1.81 -4.12
C LEU A 115 0.14 1.57 -5.06
N CYS A 116 -0.67 0.54 -4.79
CA CYS A 116 -1.89 0.25 -5.54
C CYS A 116 -2.81 1.46 -5.58
N ASP A 117 -3.01 2.14 -4.44
CA ASP A 117 -3.74 3.40 -4.37
C ASP A 117 -3.13 4.49 -5.25
N GLY A 118 -1.84 4.78 -5.06
CA GLY A 118 -1.14 5.82 -5.82
C GLY A 118 -1.21 5.59 -7.33
N PHE A 119 -0.99 4.36 -7.79
CA PHE A 119 -1.06 4.02 -9.21
C PHE A 119 -2.50 4.01 -9.74
N ALA A 120 -3.50 3.60 -8.95
CA ALA A 120 -4.90 3.62 -9.36
C ALA A 120 -5.36 5.05 -9.65
N THR A 121 -5.09 5.98 -8.72
CA THR A 121 -5.42 7.40 -8.87
C THR A 121 -4.64 8.04 -10.02
N MET A 122 -3.34 7.75 -10.15
CA MET A 122 -2.52 8.25 -11.25
C MET A 122 -3.08 7.82 -12.62
N VAL A 123 -3.36 6.52 -12.81
CA VAL A 123 -3.89 6.02 -14.09
C VAL A 123 -5.30 6.57 -14.35
N GLY A 124 -6.13 6.68 -13.31
CA GLY A 124 -7.49 7.20 -13.45
C GLY A 124 -7.55 8.65 -13.92
N ILE A 125 -6.63 9.49 -13.43
CA ILE A 125 -6.64 10.92 -13.75
C ILE A 125 -5.87 11.16 -15.04
N ASP A 126 -4.61 10.73 -15.12
CA ASP A 126 -3.73 11.04 -16.26
C ASP A 126 -4.16 10.33 -17.55
N MET A 127 -4.88 9.19 -17.48
CA MET A 127 -5.23 8.40 -18.67
C MET A 127 -6.73 8.24 -18.93
N PHE A 128 -7.57 8.29 -17.90
CA PHE A 128 -9.04 8.18 -18.05
C PHE A 128 -9.76 9.53 -17.88
N GLY A 129 -9.04 10.61 -17.53
CA GLY A 129 -9.61 11.95 -17.40
C GLY A 129 -10.63 12.06 -16.27
N TYR A 130 -10.50 11.25 -15.20
CA TYR A 130 -11.39 11.35 -14.06
C TYR A 130 -11.18 12.65 -13.30
N GLY A 131 -12.28 13.37 -13.05
CA GLY A 131 -12.27 14.49 -12.11
C GLY A 131 -12.06 14.00 -10.68
N GLU A 132 -10.92 14.34 -10.08
CA GLU A 132 -10.65 14.07 -8.68
C GLU A 132 -11.62 14.89 -7.79
N LYS A 133 -12.51 14.20 -7.06
CA LYS A 133 -13.51 14.83 -6.19
C LYS A 133 -12.96 15.15 -4.79
N HIS A 134 -11.79 14.60 -4.41
CA HIS A 134 -11.22 14.81 -3.07
C HIS A 134 -10.31 16.05 -3.01
N PRO A 135 -10.56 17.04 -2.13
CA PRO A 135 -9.84 18.33 -2.13
C PRO A 135 -8.34 18.20 -1.87
N VAL A 136 -7.93 17.24 -1.03
CA VAL A 136 -6.51 17.01 -0.72
C VAL A 136 -5.78 16.35 -1.90
N SER A 137 -6.43 15.40 -2.58
CA SER A 137 -5.83 14.72 -3.73
C SER A 137 -5.71 15.71 -4.90
N ASN A 138 -6.78 16.48 -5.14
CA ASN A 138 -6.82 17.55 -6.15
C ASN A 138 -5.74 18.62 -5.91
N ALA A 139 -5.45 19.00 -4.67
CA ALA A 139 -4.37 19.94 -4.36
C ALA A 139 -2.98 19.40 -4.74
N VAL A 140 -2.72 18.11 -4.48
CA VAL A 140 -1.46 17.46 -4.89
C VAL A 140 -1.36 17.40 -6.41
N ILE A 141 -2.44 17.06 -7.10
CA ILE A 141 -2.47 16.97 -8.56
C ILE A 141 -2.27 18.35 -9.20
N GLN A 142 -2.95 19.40 -8.71
CA GLN A 142 -2.74 20.77 -9.19
C GLN A 142 -1.28 21.21 -9.01
N TYR A 143 -0.67 20.86 -7.88
CA TYR A 143 0.76 21.12 -7.67
C TYR A 143 1.63 20.33 -8.65
N GLY A 144 1.27 19.07 -8.93
CA GLY A 144 1.88 18.26 -9.98
C GLY A 144 1.77 18.90 -11.37
N GLY A 145 0.60 19.47 -11.70
CA GLY A 145 0.34 20.22 -12.92
C GLY A 145 1.23 21.46 -13.03
N THR A 146 1.36 22.25 -11.95
CA THR A 146 2.27 23.41 -11.95
C THR A 146 3.74 23.03 -12.11
N ILE A 147 4.13 21.83 -11.65
CA ILE A 147 5.47 21.28 -11.87
C ILE A 147 5.62 20.82 -13.32
N ASN A 148 4.58 20.20 -13.91
CA ASN A 148 4.56 19.82 -15.33
C ASN A 148 4.76 21.05 -16.23
N ASP A 149 4.02 22.13 -15.96
CA ASP A 149 4.12 23.40 -16.68
C ASP A 149 5.51 24.02 -16.56
N ALA A 150 6.12 23.96 -15.37
CA ALA A 150 7.46 24.46 -15.13
C ALA A 150 8.57 23.63 -15.82
N LEU A 151 8.34 22.32 -15.98
CA LEU A 151 9.27 21.39 -16.64
C LEU A 151 9.01 21.23 -18.15
N GLY A 152 7.93 21.82 -18.68
CA GLY A 152 7.51 21.69 -20.08
C GLY A 152 7.06 20.28 -20.45
N LEU A 153 6.51 19.54 -19.49
CA LEU A 153 6.01 18.18 -19.68
C LEU A 153 4.52 18.25 -20.03
N ASP A 154 4.16 17.93 -21.27
CA ASP A 154 2.77 17.89 -21.77
C ASP A 154 2.07 16.52 -21.53
N TRP A 155 2.64 15.65 -20.70
CA TRP A 155 2.09 14.32 -20.44
C TRP A 155 1.43 14.24 -19.04
N GLY A 156 0.12 13.97 -19.02
CA GLY A 156 -0.70 13.82 -17.81
C GLY A 156 -1.18 15.15 -17.21
N GLU A 157 -2.17 15.07 -16.30
CA GLU A 157 -2.70 16.21 -15.54
C GLU A 157 -1.87 16.48 -14.25
N GLY A 158 -0.83 15.68 -14.00
CA GLY A 158 0.06 15.81 -12.84
C GLY A 158 -0.19 14.78 -11.74
N ALA A 159 -1.02 13.75 -11.99
CA ALA A 159 -1.37 12.75 -10.98
C ALA A 159 -0.22 11.79 -10.65
N TRP A 160 0.83 11.74 -11.47
CA TRP A 160 2.10 11.07 -11.14
C TRP A 160 2.70 11.54 -9.81
N LEU A 161 2.48 12.81 -9.42
CA LEU A 161 2.96 13.33 -8.14
C LEU A 161 2.26 12.65 -6.96
N PHE A 162 0.97 12.33 -7.10
CA PHE A 162 0.22 11.61 -6.06
C PHE A 162 0.79 10.21 -5.83
N ALA A 163 1.08 9.48 -6.91
CA ALA A 163 1.74 8.18 -6.83
C ALA A 163 3.12 8.28 -6.15
N LEU A 164 3.89 9.33 -6.46
CA LEU A 164 5.18 9.59 -5.83
C LEU A 164 5.05 9.90 -4.34
N VAL A 165 4.08 10.74 -3.95
CA VAL A 165 3.79 11.05 -2.54
C VAL A 165 3.40 9.79 -1.78
N LYS A 166 2.57 8.92 -2.36
CA LYS A 166 2.20 7.62 -1.78
C LYS A 166 3.41 6.68 -1.62
N ALA A 167 4.26 6.62 -2.65
CA ALA A 167 5.50 5.84 -2.60
C ALA A 167 6.47 6.37 -1.53
N ALA A 168 6.61 7.69 -1.40
CA ALA A 168 7.44 8.32 -0.38
C ALA A 168 6.88 8.09 1.03
N LEU A 169 5.55 8.21 1.22
CA LEU A 169 4.88 7.94 2.49
C LEU A 169 5.11 6.50 2.93
N VAL A 170 4.89 5.52 2.05
CA VAL A 170 5.08 4.12 2.43
C VAL A 170 6.56 3.79 2.62
N GLY A 171 7.46 4.38 1.83
CA GLY A 171 8.90 4.28 2.05
C GLY A 171 9.34 4.80 3.41
N LEU A 172 8.80 5.94 3.84
CA LEU A 172 9.04 6.51 5.17
C LEU A 172 8.52 5.60 6.28
N ILE A 173 7.31 5.04 6.13
CA ILE A 173 6.74 4.13 7.12
C ILE A 173 7.58 2.85 7.19
N VAL A 174 7.99 2.26 6.06
CA VAL A 174 8.87 1.10 6.02
C VAL A 174 10.21 1.41 6.70
N TRP A 175 10.79 2.58 6.42
CA TRP A 175 12.04 2.99 7.05
C TRP A 175 11.90 3.10 8.57
N LEU A 176 10.83 3.73 9.07
CA LEU A 176 10.53 3.78 10.50
C LEU A 176 10.35 2.38 11.10
N PHE A 177 9.67 1.48 10.39
CA PHE A 177 9.46 0.10 10.82
C PHE A 177 10.76 -0.70 10.89
N VAL A 178 11.69 -0.47 9.97
CA VAL A 178 13.00 -1.10 9.95
C VAL A 178 13.85 -0.63 11.13
N GLN A 179 13.76 0.64 11.51
CA GLN A 179 14.52 1.19 12.64
C GLN A 179 13.91 0.83 14.01
N MET A 180 12.58 0.69 14.10
CA MET A 180 11.91 0.42 15.38
C MET A 180 12.03 -1.05 15.80
N ARG A 181 12.66 -1.30 16.94
CA ARG A 181 12.64 -2.59 17.65
C ARG A 181 11.48 -2.61 18.64
N ILE A 182 10.84 -3.77 18.78
CA ILE A 182 9.66 -3.90 19.64
C ILE A 182 9.82 -5.14 20.53
N GLU A 183 9.40 -5.00 21.78
CA GLU A 183 9.35 -6.10 22.74
C GLU A 183 8.31 -7.15 22.33
N HIS A 184 8.54 -8.41 22.74
CA HIS A 184 7.62 -9.51 22.44
C HIS A 184 6.16 -9.23 22.83
N ARG A 185 5.94 -8.53 23.96
CA ARG A 185 4.60 -8.17 24.46
C ARG A 185 3.86 -7.15 23.57
N GLN A 186 4.58 -6.32 22.81
CA GLN A 186 4.02 -5.22 22.01
C GLN A 186 3.85 -5.57 20.52
N GLN A 187 4.10 -6.82 20.12
CA GLN A 187 3.93 -7.28 18.74
C GLN A 187 2.54 -7.00 18.16
N HIS A 188 1.49 -7.15 18.98
CA HIS A 188 0.12 -6.89 18.56
C HIS A 188 -0.13 -5.42 18.21
N PHE A 189 0.52 -4.48 18.91
CA PHE A 189 0.40 -3.06 18.59
C PHE A 189 1.01 -2.74 17.22
N ARG A 190 2.17 -3.35 16.91
CA ARG A 190 2.78 -3.27 15.59
C ARG A 190 1.85 -3.78 14.49
N LEU A 191 1.21 -4.93 14.72
CA LEU A 191 0.24 -5.53 13.82
C LEU A 191 -0.93 -4.58 13.52
N LEU A 192 -1.47 -3.91 14.54
CA LEU A 192 -2.58 -2.97 14.39
C LEU A 192 -2.19 -1.75 13.55
N ILE A 193 -1.01 -1.17 13.78
CA ILE A 193 -0.52 -0.05 12.97
C ILE A 193 -0.36 -0.47 11.51
N VAL A 194 0.26 -1.63 11.25
CA VAL A 194 0.43 -2.09 9.87
C VAL A 194 -0.91 -2.32 9.19
N LEU A 195 -1.84 -2.96 9.90
CA LEU A 195 -3.18 -3.22 9.39
C LEU A 195 -3.92 -1.90 9.09
N ALA A 196 -3.82 -0.90 9.97
CA ALA A 196 -4.42 0.41 9.74
C ALA A 196 -3.88 1.08 8.47
N VAL A 197 -2.55 1.13 8.30
CA VAL A 197 -1.92 1.72 7.11
C VAL A 197 -2.26 0.94 5.84
N LEU A 198 -2.32 -0.39 5.93
CA LEU A 198 -2.76 -1.27 4.84
C LEU A 198 -4.18 -0.94 4.42
N ILE A 199 -5.13 -0.85 5.36
CA ILE A 199 -6.53 -0.55 5.07
C ILE A 199 -6.66 0.84 4.43
N VAL A 200 -5.92 1.83 4.93
CA VAL A 200 -5.94 3.20 4.39
C VAL A 200 -5.44 3.27 2.94
N GLY A 201 -4.51 2.41 2.51
CA GLY A 201 -4.08 2.35 1.11
C GLY A 201 -4.96 1.44 0.25
N LEU A 202 -5.25 0.22 0.72
CA LEU A 202 -5.94 -0.78 -0.07
C LEU A 202 -7.41 -0.43 -0.34
N ALA A 203 -8.11 0.19 0.61
CA ALA A 203 -9.52 0.55 0.45
C ALA A 203 -9.80 1.58 -0.65
N PRO A 204 -9.06 2.70 -0.76
CA PRO A 204 -9.18 3.59 -1.91
C PRO A 204 -8.60 2.97 -3.19
N GLY A 205 -7.46 2.26 -3.15
CA GLY A 205 -6.91 1.62 -4.35
C GLY A 205 -7.84 0.59 -5.00
N LEU A 206 -8.51 -0.26 -4.22
CA LEU A 206 -9.52 -1.19 -4.74
C LEU A 206 -10.74 -0.47 -5.32
N ARG A 207 -11.14 0.64 -4.73
CA ARG A 207 -12.25 1.48 -5.21
C ARG A 207 -11.92 2.09 -6.57
N ASP A 208 -10.72 2.64 -6.69
CA ASP A 208 -10.26 3.29 -7.91
C ASP A 208 -10.02 2.27 -9.04
N ILE A 209 -9.52 1.07 -8.74
CA ILE A 209 -9.49 -0.04 -9.70
C ILE A 209 -10.90 -0.41 -10.16
N GLY A 210 -11.86 -0.52 -9.24
CA GLY A 210 -13.26 -0.81 -9.57
C GLY A 210 -13.83 0.22 -10.54
N ARG A 211 -13.52 1.50 -10.29
CA ARG A 211 -13.90 2.62 -11.17
C ARG A 211 -13.25 2.52 -12.55
N LEU A 212 -11.94 2.29 -12.60
CA LEU A 212 -11.17 2.10 -13.84
C LEU A 212 -11.70 0.96 -14.71
N MET A 213 -12.09 -0.16 -14.11
CA MET A 213 -12.66 -1.30 -14.84
C MET A 213 -14.07 -1.03 -15.36
N LEU A 214 -14.86 -0.24 -14.61
CA LEU A 214 -16.24 0.10 -14.97
C LEU A 214 -16.34 1.34 -15.86
N GLY A 215 -15.24 2.09 -16.05
CA GLY A 215 -15.20 3.30 -16.86
C GLY A 215 -15.97 4.48 -16.27
N VAL A 216 -16.11 4.56 -14.92
CA VAL A 216 -16.92 5.56 -14.20
C VAL A 216 -16.17 6.40 -13.16
#